data_AF-A0A8S3S487-F1
#
_entry.id   AF-A0A8S3S487-F1
#
_cell.length_a   1.000
_cell.length_b   1.000
_cell.length_c   1.000
_cell.angle_alpha   90.00
_cell.angle_beta   90.00
_cell.angle_gamma   90.00
#
_symmetry.space_group_name_H-M   'P 1'
#
loop_
_entity.id
_entity.type
_entity.pdbx_description
1 polymer ?
#
loop_
_entity_poly.entity_id
_entity_poly.type
_entity_poly.pdbx_seq_one_letter_code
_entity_poly.pdbx_strand_id
1 'polypeptide(L)'
;MPHKATQEILNLSRRILITNNPPEYVVYCHAIPPGYLLEVTHSCGKLNADGSSDGAGANVTVKTDLHAFAKLTCSNNGSPLTVKMAEINDSNTAVTTNLYYDDDSSATLGTDCFFFHPSDSELYVVEIEVFWGFGNATLMEDYETYTITCTTNGAASMNLASKKIDDK
;
A
#
# COMPACT_ATOMS: atom_id res chain seq x y z
N MET A 1 11.54 75.73 -29.17
CA MET A 1 10.28 75.32 -28.54
C MET A 1 10.44 73.90 -27.98
N PRO A 2 9.92 73.64 -26.76
CA PRO A 2 10.03 72.38 -25.98
C PRO A 2 9.13 71.27 -26.60
N HIS A 3 9.10 69.99 -26.24
CA HIS A 3 8.86 69.35 -24.93
C HIS A 3 9.00 67.81 -25.05
N LYS A 4 9.51 67.16 -23.98
CA LYS A 4 9.01 65.95 -23.24
C LYS A 4 8.13 64.91 -23.99
N ALA A 5 8.22 63.59 -23.81
CA ALA A 5 8.54 62.74 -22.65
C ALA A 5 8.97 61.33 -23.16
N THR A 6 9.94 60.62 -22.57
CA THR A 6 9.82 59.62 -21.47
C THR A 6 8.66 58.63 -21.62
N GLN A 7 8.94 57.35 -21.90
CA GLN A 7 8.77 56.23 -20.95
C GLN A 7 8.97 54.85 -21.60
N GLU A 8 9.81 54.07 -20.91
CA GLU A 8 9.76 52.61 -20.66
C GLU A 8 9.12 51.68 -21.69
N ILE A 9 9.98 50.81 -22.22
CA ILE A 9 9.62 49.53 -22.83
C ILE A 9 9.15 48.60 -21.71
N LEU A 10 7.87 48.66 -21.38
CA LEU A 10 7.16 47.64 -20.62
C LEU A 10 5.89 47.31 -21.40
N ASN A 11 6.03 46.26 -22.20
CA ASN A 11 5.05 45.80 -23.15
C ASN A 11 3.87 45.18 -22.40
N LEU A 12 2.75 45.91 -22.34
CA LEU A 12 1.49 45.43 -21.75
C LEU A 12 0.31 45.74 -22.67
N SER A 13 -0.52 44.70 -22.85
CA SER A 13 -1.92 44.69 -23.30
C SER A 13 -2.13 44.57 -24.81
N ARG A 14 -2.96 43.66 -25.36
CA ARG A 14 -4.03 42.80 -24.83
C ARG A 14 -4.53 41.90 -25.98
N ARG A 15 -4.74 40.59 -25.73
CA ARG A 15 -5.94 39.80 -26.12
C ARG A 15 -5.82 38.31 -25.69
N ILE A 16 -6.11 38.11 -24.39
CA ILE A 16 -6.90 37.07 -23.69
C ILE A 16 -6.79 35.59 -24.14
N LEU A 17 -6.44 34.72 -23.18
CA LEU A 17 -7.25 33.54 -22.77
C LEU A 17 -6.86 33.09 -21.35
N ILE A 18 -7.81 33.27 -20.43
CA ILE A 18 -8.07 32.53 -19.19
C ILE A 18 -6.95 31.54 -18.79
N THR A 19 -6.10 31.91 -17.84
CA THR A 19 -5.43 30.89 -17.01
C THR A 19 -6.36 30.63 -15.84
N ASN A 20 -7.18 29.59 -15.96
CA ASN A 20 -7.72 28.92 -14.78
C ASN A 20 -6.50 28.52 -13.98
N ASN A 21 -6.19 29.22 -12.88
CA ASN A 21 -5.26 28.68 -11.91
C ASN A 21 -5.84 27.31 -11.54
N PRO A 22 -5.16 26.18 -11.82
CA PRO A 22 -5.52 24.96 -11.13
C PRO A 22 -5.41 25.28 -9.63
N PRO A 23 -6.29 24.76 -8.77
CA PRO A 23 -6.02 24.83 -7.34
C PRO A 23 -4.60 24.29 -7.15
N GLU A 24 -3.78 25.03 -6.42
CA GLU A 24 -2.50 24.52 -5.94
C GLU A 24 -2.83 23.27 -5.14
N TYR A 25 -2.69 22.09 -5.76
CA TYR A 25 -2.75 20.83 -5.05
C TYR A 25 -1.49 20.80 -4.21
N VAL A 26 -1.61 21.26 -2.96
CA VAL A 26 -0.64 20.92 -1.94
C VAL A 26 -0.75 19.41 -1.77
N VAL A 27 0.14 18.67 -2.42
CA VAL A 27 0.33 17.25 -2.16
C VAL A 27 0.94 17.17 -0.77
N TYR A 28 0.08 17.12 0.24
CA TYR A 28 0.50 16.69 1.55
C TYR A 28 0.77 15.20 1.44
N CYS A 29 2.05 14.83 1.42
CA CYS A 29 2.47 13.46 1.67
C CYS A 29 2.13 13.18 3.15
N HIS A 30 0.88 12.81 3.41
CA HIS A 30 0.40 12.60 4.77
C HIS A 30 0.87 11.21 5.20
N ALA A 31 1.94 11.17 5.98
CA ALA A 31 2.09 10.07 6.92
C ALA A 31 0.83 10.04 7.80
N ILE A 32 0.34 8.84 8.13
CA ILE A 32 -0.75 8.65 9.09
C ILE A 32 -0.50 9.54 10.32
N PRO A 33 -1.47 10.34 10.78
CA PRO A 33 -1.21 11.26 11.87
C PRO A 33 -0.84 10.53 13.17
N PRO A 34 -0.09 11.19 14.07
CA PRO A 34 0.12 10.70 15.43
C PRO A 34 -1.21 10.39 16.13
N GLY A 35 -1.21 9.36 16.97
CA GLY A 35 -2.38 8.90 17.72
C GLY A 35 -3.26 7.85 17.04
N TYR A 36 -3.07 7.58 15.75
CA TYR A 36 -3.79 6.52 15.02
C TYR A 36 -2.97 5.24 14.88
N LEU A 37 -3.67 4.11 14.80
CA LEU A 37 -3.10 2.79 14.61
C LEU A 37 -3.21 2.37 13.15
N LEU A 38 -2.09 2.07 12.50
CA LEU A 38 -2.05 1.18 11.34
C LEU A 38 -0.95 0.15 11.56
N GLU A 39 -1.36 -1.11 11.62
CA GLU A 39 -0.50 -2.24 11.89
C GLU A 39 -0.73 -3.30 10.81
N VAL A 40 0.35 -3.66 10.11
CA VAL A 40 0.36 -4.77 9.16
C VAL A 40 1.23 -5.87 9.75
N THR A 41 0.62 -7.01 10.05
CA THR A 41 1.29 -8.20 10.59
C THR A 41 1.14 -9.35 9.62
N HIS A 42 2.06 -10.30 9.65
CA HIS A 42 1.97 -11.48 8.82
C HIS A 42 2.50 -12.72 9.54
N SER A 43 2.04 -13.86 9.06
CA SER A 43 2.57 -15.18 9.36
C SER A 43 3.00 -15.83 8.06
N CYS A 44 4.15 -16.49 8.05
CA CYS A 44 4.59 -17.32 6.92
C CYS A 44 4.06 -18.77 7.02
N GLY A 45 3.32 -19.11 8.07
CA GLY A 45 2.93 -20.50 8.30
C GLY A 45 4.16 -21.41 8.42
N LYS A 46 4.03 -22.66 7.98
CA LYS A 46 5.11 -23.65 8.03
C LYS A 46 5.67 -23.90 6.63
N LEU A 47 6.90 -23.43 6.42
CA LEU A 47 7.75 -23.76 5.28
C LEU A 47 8.78 -24.81 5.71
N ASN A 48 8.88 -25.90 4.95
CA ASN A 48 9.88 -26.93 5.15
C ASN A 48 11.21 -26.51 4.49
N ALA A 49 12.32 -27.12 4.94
CA ALA A 49 13.66 -26.81 4.43
C ALA A 49 13.87 -27.20 2.96
N ASP A 50 13.03 -28.07 2.42
CA ASP A 50 13.00 -28.44 1.00
C ASP A 50 12.17 -27.48 0.14
N GLY A 51 11.64 -26.41 0.74
CA GLY A 51 10.78 -25.42 0.09
C GLY A 51 9.32 -25.85 -0.02
N SER A 52 8.96 -27.05 0.43
CA SER A 52 7.55 -27.47 0.46
C SER A 52 6.78 -26.74 1.56
N SER A 53 5.53 -26.41 1.27
CA SER A 53 4.60 -25.90 2.28
C SER A 53 3.65 -27.01 2.72
N ASP A 54 3.33 -27.06 4.02
CA ASP A 54 2.31 -27.98 4.54
C ASP A 54 0.88 -27.46 4.26
N GLY A 55 0.73 -26.46 3.39
CA GLY A 55 -0.55 -26.04 2.83
C GLY A 55 -1.51 -25.31 3.78
N ALA A 56 -1.01 -24.64 4.82
CA ALA A 56 -1.84 -23.74 5.64
C ALA A 56 -1.00 -22.83 6.55
N GLY A 57 -1.47 -21.59 6.72
CA GLY A 57 -1.09 -20.74 7.85
C GLY A 57 -0.27 -19.50 7.49
N ALA A 58 0.08 -19.31 6.22
CA ALA A 58 0.56 -18.02 5.76
C ALA A 58 -0.63 -17.05 5.62
N ASN A 59 -0.50 -15.87 6.21
CA ASN A 59 -1.53 -14.85 6.18
C ASN A 59 -0.95 -13.47 6.41
N VAL A 60 -1.72 -12.46 6.05
CA VAL A 60 -1.50 -11.07 6.43
C VAL A 60 -2.72 -10.55 7.14
N THR A 61 -2.49 -9.78 8.19
CA THR A 61 -3.52 -9.08 8.96
C THR A 61 -3.23 -7.59 8.93
N VAL A 62 -4.22 -6.81 8.51
CA VAL A 62 -4.23 -5.35 8.65
C VAL A 62 -5.14 -4.99 9.81
N LYS A 63 -4.61 -4.24 10.77
CA LYS A 63 -5.34 -3.75 11.93
C LYS A 63 -5.22 -2.24 12.02
N THR A 64 -6.34 -1.56 12.15
CA THR A 64 -6.35 -0.09 12.21
C THR A 64 -7.57 0.45 12.96
N ASP A 65 -7.46 1.69 13.43
CA ASP A 65 -8.55 2.50 13.96
C ASP A 65 -9.13 3.50 12.95
N LEU A 66 -8.59 3.49 11.73
CA LEU A 66 -9.05 4.28 10.59
C LEU A 66 -10.05 3.50 9.73
N HIS A 67 -10.76 4.24 8.88
CA HIS A 67 -11.43 3.61 7.74
C HIS A 67 -10.36 3.24 6.72
N ALA A 68 -10.28 1.97 6.33
CA ALA A 68 -9.19 1.50 5.50
C ALA A 68 -9.62 0.43 4.52
N PHE A 69 -8.87 0.37 3.43
CA PHE A 69 -8.98 -0.63 2.40
C PHE A 69 -7.58 -1.09 2.03
N ALA A 70 -7.39 -2.40 1.92
CA ALA A 70 -6.12 -2.97 1.52
C ALA A 70 -6.29 -3.85 0.29
N LYS A 71 -5.28 -3.84 -0.58
CA LYS A 71 -5.17 -4.77 -1.69
C LYS A 71 -3.78 -5.35 -1.75
N LEU A 72 -3.69 -6.61 -2.12
CA LEU A 72 -2.44 -7.33 -2.28
C LEU A 72 -2.14 -7.51 -3.76
N THR A 73 -0.87 -7.38 -4.12
CA THR A 73 -0.33 -7.76 -5.42
C THR A 73 0.43 -9.08 -5.26
N CYS A 74 -0.11 -10.11 -5.90
CA CYS A 74 0.24 -11.50 -5.71
C CYS A 74 0.60 -12.17 -7.04
N SER A 75 1.21 -13.33 -7.00
CA SER A 75 1.37 -14.21 -8.16
C SER A 75 0.07 -14.98 -8.43
N ASN A 76 -0.16 -15.27 -9.70
CA ASN A 76 -1.14 -16.25 -10.18
C ASN A 76 -0.50 -16.95 -11.38
N ASN A 77 0.22 -18.04 -11.12
CA ASN A 77 0.95 -18.79 -12.14
C ASN A 77 1.89 -17.89 -12.99
N GLY A 78 2.67 -17.03 -12.31
CA GLY A 78 3.64 -16.13 -12.95
C GLY A 78 3.08 -14.82 -13.49
N SER A 79 1.76 -14.60 -13.44
CA SER A 79 1.14 -13.31 -13.75
C SER A 79 0.69 -12.58 -12.48
N PRO A 80 0.73 -11.23 -12.44
CA PRO A 80 0.26 -10.49 -11.28
C PRO A 80 -1.26 -10.60 -11.13
N LEU A 81 -1.71 -10.83 -9.90
CA LEU A 81 -3.11 -10.83 -9.47
C LEU A 81 -3.28 -9.80 -8.35
N THR A 82 -4.33 -8.98 -8.41
CA THR A 82 -4.70 -8.09 -7.32
C THR A 82 -5.85 -8.69 -6.52
N VAL A 83 -5.61 -8.97 -5.24
CA VAL A 83 -6.63 -9.46 -4.31
C VAL A 83 -7.02 -8.34 -3.35
N LYS A 84 -8.32 -8.10 -3.19
CA LYS A 84 -8.84 -7.07 -2.29
C LYS A 84 -9.14 -7.68 -0.92
N MET A 85 -8.67 -7.05 0.15
CA MET A 85 -9.07 -7.39 1.51
C MET A 85 -10.46 -6.80 1.80
N ALA A 86 -11.13 -7.32 2.83
CA ALA A 86 -12.34 -6.69 3.32
C ALA A 86 -12.05 -5.27 3.83
N GLU A 87 -12.97 -4.37 3.56
CA GLU A 87 -12.90 -2.99 4.04
C GLU A 87 -13.03 -2.92 5.57
N ILE A 88 -12.27 -2.03 6.18
CA ILE A 88 -12.25 -1.76 7.61
C ILE A 88 -13.03 -0.47 7.84
N ASN A 89 -14.20 -0.57 8.45
CA ASN A 89 -15.10 0.57 8.70
C ASN A 89 -15.22 0.92 10.20
N ASP A 90 -14.68 0.08 11.06
CA ASP A 90 -14.83 0.17 12.51
C ASP A 90 -13.46 0.32 13.18
N SER A 91 -13.41 1.12 14.24
CA SER A 91 -12.17 1.37 14.99
C SER A 91 -11.59 0.10 15.60
N ASN A 92 -10.27 -0.08 15.50
CA ASN A 92 -9.49 -1.17 16.10
C ASN A 92 -9.90 -2.57 15.59
N THR A 93 -10.33 -2.62 14.33
CA THR A 93 -10.73 -3.84 13.65
C THR A 93 -9.55 -4.42 12.88
N ALA A 94 -9.46 -5.75 12.86
CA ALA A 94 -8.45 -6.48 12.12
C ALA A 94 -9.09 -7.29 11.00
N VAL A 95 -8.55 -7.19 9.79
CA VAL A 95 -8.94 -8.03 8.64
C VAL A 95 -7.76 -8.88 8.25
N THR A 96 -8.01 -10.17 8.03
CA THR A 96 -6.98 -11.15 7.68
C THR A 96 -7.28 -11.78 6.33
N THR A 97 -6.25 -11.96 5.52
CA THR A 97 -6.30 -12.66 4.23
C THR A 97 -5.21 -13.71 4.18
N ASN A 98 -5.56 -14.90 3.67
CA ASN A 98 -4.62 -16.01 3.52
C ASN A 98 -3.70 -15.76 2.32
N LEU A 99 -2.46 -16.22 2.45
CA LEU A 99 -1.45 -16.24 1.40
C LEU A 99 -1.08 -17.69 1.12
N TYR A 100 -0.74 -18.00 -0.13
CA TYR A 100 -0.49 -19.37 -0.57
C TYR A 100 0.87 -19.50 -1.25
N TYR A 101 1.52 -20.64 -1.04
CA TYR A 101 2.74 -21.02 -1.74
C TYR A 101 2.42 -21.72 -3.06
N ASP A 102 3.38 -21.78 -3.97
CA ASP A 102 3.18 -22.33 -5.33
C ASP A 102 2.71 -23.79 -5.33
N ASP A 103 3.02 -24.55 -4.27
CA ASP A 103 2.69 -25.96 -4.10
C ASP A 103 1.40 -26.20 -3.30
N ASP A 104 0.69 -25.15 -2.88
CA ASP A 104 -0.49 -25.27 -2.03
C ASP A 104 -1.72 -25.75 -2.83
N SER A 105 -2.05 -27.03 -2.66
CA SER A 105 -3.19 -27.68 -3.31
C SER A 105 -4.57 -27.20 -2.83
N SER A 106 -4.65 -26.47 -1.72
CA SER A 106 -5.91 -25.94 -1.19
C SER A 106 -6.34 -24.64 -1.87
N ALA A 107 -5.41 -24.00 -2.59
CA ALA A 107 -5.61 -22.70 -3.22
C ALA A 107 -6.25 -22.81 -4.62
N THR A 108 -7.06 -21.81 -4.96
CA THR A 108 -7.74 -21.68 -6.25
C THR A 108 -7.05 -20.62 -7.10
N LEU A 109 -6.46 -21.04 -8.22
CA LEU A 109 -5.84 -20.14 -9.20
C LEU A 109 -6.83 -19.11 -9.73
N GLY A 110 -6.37 -17.87 -9.89
CA GLY A 110 -7.17 -16.74 -10.35
C GLY A 110 -8.01 -16.04 -9.28
N THR A 111 -8.11 -16.59 -8.06
CA THR A 111 -8.81 -15.96 -6.94
C THR A 111 -7.93 -15.79 -5.73
N ASP A 112 -7.13 -16.81 -5.39
CA ASP A 112 -6.28 -16.79 -4.21
C ASP A 112 -4.95 -16.09 -4.47
N CYS A 113 -4.40 -15.49 -3.41
CA CYS A 113 -3.17 -14.72 -3.46
C CYS A 113 -1.96 -15.64 -3.23
N PHE A 114 -1.21 -15.96 -4.29
CA PHE A 114 0.04 -16.69 -4.17
C PHE A 114 1.22 -15.74 -3.99
N PHE A 115 2.24 -16.18 -3.26
CA PHE A 115 3.51 -15.46 -3.21
C PHE A 115 4.16 -15.39 -4.61
N PHE A 116 4.82 -14.28 -4.91
CA PHE A 116 5.83 -14.26 -5.95
C PHE A 116 7.06 -15.01 -5.47
N HIS A 117 7.53 -15.93 -6.29
CA HIS A 117 8.70 -16.73 -6.02
C HIS A 117 9.61 -16.72 -7.26
N PRO A 118 10.72 -15.96 -7.23
CA PRO A 118 11.69 -15.99 -8.31
C PRO A 118 12.31 -17.39 -8.44
N SER A 119 12.49 -17.87 -9.67
CA SER A 119 13.17 -19.15 -9.91
C SER A 119 14.57 -19.14 -9.27
N ASP A 120 14.94 -20.23 -8.62
CA ASP A 120 16.22 -20.41 -7.89
C ASP A 120 16.40 -19.49 -6.67
N SER A 121 15.31 -19.01 -6.07
CA SER A 121 15.34 -18.24 -4.82
C SER A 121 14.77 -19.05 -3.65
N GLU A 122 15.14 -18.66 -2.43
CA GLU A 122 14.48 -19.11 -1.20
C GLU A 122 13.44 -18.08 -0.72
N LEU A 123 13.18 -17.03 -1.51
CA LEU A 123 12.40 -15.87 -1.13
C LEU A 123 11.00 -15.90 -1.75
N TYR A 124 10.00 -15.70 -0.89
CA TYR A 124 8.60 -15.51 -1.25
C TYR A 124 8.17 -14.09 -0.92
N VAL A 125 7.53 -13.40 -1.86
CA VAL A 125 7.20 -11.97 -1.73
C VAL A 125 5.74 -11.70 -2.09
N VAL A 126 5.08 -10.85 -1.29
CA VAL A 126 3.77 -10.25 -1.63
C VAL A 126 3.84 -8.77 -1.28
N GLU A 127 3.27 -7.92 -2.12
CA GLU A 127 3.11 -6.50 -1.81
C GLU A 127 1.68 -6.23 -1.35
N ILE A 128 1.53 -5.38 -0.34
CA ILE A 128 0.23 -4.90 0.13
C ILE A 128 0.22 -3.38 0.09
N GLU A 129 -0.82 -2.81 -0.50
CA GLU A 129 -1.09 -1.38 -0.52
C GLU A 129 -2.29 -1.11 0.39
N VAL A 130 -2.10 -0.24 1.38
CA VAL A 130 -3.12 0.13 2.36
C VAL A 130 -3.53 1.58 2.16
N PHE A 131 -4.79 1.76 1.76
CA PHE A 131 -5.49 3.02 1.61
C PHE A 131 -6.23 3.31 2.90
N TRP A 132 -6.25 4.55 3.35
CA TRP A 132 -6.87 4.91 4.63
C TRP A 132 -7.56 6.28 4.57
N GLY A 133 -8.45 6.53 5.53
CA GLY A 133 -9.21 7.76 5.70
C GLY A 133 -9.79 7.89 7.10
N PHE A 134 -10.29 9.07 7.45
CA PHE A 134 -10.81 9.36 8.80
C PHE A 134 -12.33 9.13 8.90
N GLY A 135 -12.77 8.33 9.86
CA GLY A 135 -14.19 7.97 10.04
C GLY A 135 -14.77 7.34 8.76
N ASN A 136 -16.07 7.41 8.53
CA ASN A 136 -16.69 6.86 7.31
C ASN A 136 -16.51 7.75 6.06
N ALA A 137 -15.42 8.54 6.00
CA ALA A 137 -15.14 9.46 4.91
C ALA A 137 -14.41 8.76 3.75
N THR A 138 -14.32 9.45 2.62
CA THR A 138 -13.59 8.99 1.43
C THR A 138 -12.15 8.61 1.77
N LEU A 139 -11.71 7.43 1.31
CA LEU A 139 -10.31 7.02 1.36
C LEU A 139 -9.42 8.06 0.67
N MET A 140 -8.23 8.28 1.23
CA MET A 140 -7.22 9.11 0.60
C MET A 140 -6.72 8.45 -0.70
N GLU A 141 -6.24 9.27 -1.64
CA GLU A 141 -5.63 8.75 -2.88
C GLU A 141 -4.24 8.16 -2.64
N ASP A 142 -3.56 8.62 -1.58
CA ASP A 142 -2.29 8.08 -1.11
C ASP A 142 -2.49 6.75 -0.37
N TYR A 143 -1.48 5.87 -0.46
CA TYR A 143 -1.45 4.58 0.21
C TYR A 143 -0.06 4.30 0.78
N GLU A 144 -0.03 3.45 1.80
CA GLU A 144 1.21 2.90 2.35
C GLU A 144 1.46 1.52 1.74
N THR A 145 2.67 1.27 1.26
CA THR A 145 3.07 -0.02 0.68
C THR A 145 3.92 -0.81 1.67
N TYR A 146 3.58 -2.08 1.88
CA TYR A 146 4.38 -3.02 2.66
C TYR A 146 4.74 -4.23 1.79
N THR A 147 5.94 -4.76 1.97
CA THR A 147 6.43 -5.94 1.25
C THR A 147 6.57 -7.09 2.23
N ILE A 148 5.69 -8.06 2.17
CA ILE A 148 5.74 -9.27 3.00
C ILE A 148 6.77 -10.22 2.39
N THR A 149 7.69 -10.72 3.23
CA THR A 149 8.73 -11.65 2.80
C THR A 149 8.78 -12.88 3.69
N CYS A 150 8.83 -14.06 3.07
CA CYS A 150 8.99 -15.35 3.73
C CYS A 150 10.18 -16.11 3.12
N THR A 151 10.90 -16.90 3.93
CA THR A 151 12.06 -17.69 3.47
C THR A 151 12.00 -19.15 3.94
N THR A 152 12.55 -20.07 3.14
CA THR A 152 12.55 -21.53 3.40
C THR A 152 13.47 -21.95 4.55
N ASN A 153 14.44 -21.12 4.93
CA ASN A 153 15.45 -21.41 5.97
C ASN A 153 15.03 -21.03 7.41
N GLY A 154 13.72 -20.92 7.66
CA GLY A 154 13.17 -21.04 9.02
C GLY A 154 13.44 -19.90 10.00
N ALA A 155 13.82 -18.70 9.55
CA ALA A 155 14.06 -17.60 10.48
C ALA A 155 13.39 -16.28 10.05
N ALA A 156 12.45 -15.88 10.89
CA ALA A 156 11.87 -14.54 11.07
C ALA A 156 10.88 -14.06 9.99
N SER A 157 9.60 -14.08 10.37
CA SER A 157 8.67 -13.00 10.04
C SER A 157 9.31 -11.68 10.48
N MET A 158 9.89 -10.91 9.56
CA MET A 158 10.25 -9.54 9.90
C MET A 158 8.95 -8.77 10.05
N ASN A 159 8.58 -8.33 11.26
CA ASN A 159 7.49 -7.37 11.42
C ASN A 159 7.79 -6.16 10.53
N LEU A 160 7.08 -6.03 9.41
CA LEU A 160 7.15 -4.83 8.58
C LEU A 160 6.31 -3.76 9.24
N ALA A 161 7.00 -2.94 10.03
CA ALA A 161 6.56 -1.67 10.57
C ALA A 161 5.29 -1.72 11.45
N SER A 162 5.48 -1.99 12.74
CA SER A 162 4.58 -1.45 13.76
C SER A 162 4.92 0.04 13.97
N LYS A 163 4.22 0.95 13.32
CA LYS A 163 4.38 2.40 13.60
C LYS A 163 3.37 2.81 14.66
N LYS A 164 3.72 2.67 15.94
CA LYS A 164 3.11 3.51 16.97
C LYS A 164 3.72 4.89 16.82
N ILE A 165 2.96 5.84 16.28
CA ILE A 165 3.41 7.23 16.24
C ILE A 165 3.04 7.82 17.60
N ASP A 166 4.01 7.79 18.52
CA ASP A 166 3.86 8.40 19.84
C ASP A 166 3.68 9.93 19.72
N ASP A 167 2.72 10.46 20.47
CA ASP A 167 2.54 11.91 20.65
C ASP A 167 3.78 12.50 21.33
N LYS A 168 4.37 13.54 20.72
CA LYS A 168 5.37 14.40 21.38
C LYS A 168 4.72 15.60 22.04
#